data_AF-A0A558ZXK6-F1
#
_entry.id   AF-A0A558ZXK6-F1
#
_cell.length_a   1.000
_cell.length_b   1.000
_cell.length_c   1.000
_cell.angle_alpha   90.00
_cell.angle_beta   90.00
_cell.angle_gamma   90.00
#
_symmetry.space_group_name_H-M   'P 1'
#
loop_
_entity.id
_entity.type
_entity.pdbx_description
1 polymer ?
#
loop_
_entity_poly.entity_id
_entity_poly.type
_entity_poly.pdbx_seq_one_letter_code
_entity_poly.pdbx_strand_id
1 'polypeptide(L)'
;RDVLSVETYLLGEVQKVYRSQGVEIGDKHIEVMVRQMIRKVRVMDPGDTDLLMGTLMDINDFTDANKDVLIAGGVPATGRPVLMGITKASLETNSFLSAASFQETTRVLTDAAIRGKKDHLLGLKENVIIGKIIPAGTGMARYRNLEPHAINEEEYLNPPVEEEGNEEKTEVVVDTAVETVEETV
;
A
#
# COMPACT_ATOMS: atom_id res chain seq x y z
N ARG A 1 -20.09 13.20 -17.74
CA ARG A 1 -20.07 11.93 -18.51
C ARG A 1 -19.65 10.86 -17.54
N ASP A 2 -20.40 9.77 -17.52
CA ASP A 2 -20.25 8.69 -16.54
C ASP A 2 -19.01 7.82 -16.84
N VAL A 3 -18.31 7.38 -15.81
CA VAL A 3 -17.07 6.60 -15.90
C VAL A 3 -17.37 5.18 -16.37
N LEU A 4 -18.44 4.58 -15.85
CA LEU A 4 -18.86 3.21 -16.16
C LEU A 4 -19.18 3.03 -17.65
N SER A 5 -19.76 4.05 -18.27
CA SER A 5 -20.04 4.07 -19.70
C SER A 5 -18.75 3.97 -20.54
N VAL A 6 -17.68 4.65 -20.11
CA VAL A 6 -16.38 4.63 -20.81
C VAL A 6 -15.68 3.28 -20.60
N GLU A 7 -15.75 2.73 -19.39
CA GLU A 7 -15.17 1.40 -19.09
C GLU A 7 -15.83 0.30 -19.93
N THR A 8 -17.16 0.30 -19.99
CA THR A 8 -17.94 -0.66 -20.78
C THR A 8 -17.66 -0.53 -22.28
N TYR A 9 -17.52 0.71 -22.77
CA TYR A 9 -17.16 0.97 -24.16
C TYR A 9 -15.77 0.41 -24.51
N LEU A 10 -14.76 0.69 -23.68
CA LEU A 10 -13.40 0.19 -23.91
C LEU A 10 -13.34 -1.34 -23.85
N LEU A 11 -14.04 -1.95 -22.88
CA LEU A 11 -14.13 -3.39 -22.78
C LEU A 11 -14.74 -4.00 -24.05
N GLY A 12 -15.88 -3.46 -24.50
CA GLY A 12 -16.59 -3.96 -25.68
C GLY A 12 -15.75 -3.88 -26.96
N GLU A 13 -15.09 -2.74 -27.21
CA GLU A 13 -14.29 -2.54 -28.41
C GLU A 13 -13.04 -3.44 -28.43
N VAL A 14 -12.31 -3.55 -27.32
CA VAL A 14 -11.14 -4.43 -27.23
C VAL A 14 -11.56 -5.89 -27.43
N GLN A 15 -12.63 -6.31 -26.75
CA GLN A 15 -13.12 -7.69 -26.82
C GLN A 15 -13.62 -8.07 -28.21
N LYS A 16 -14.25 -7.13 -28.94
CA LYS A 16 -14.68 -7.32 -30.33
C LYS A 16 -13.51 -7.65 -31.25
N VAL A 17 -12.37 -6.97 -31.10
CA VAL A 17 -11.16 -7.22 -31.90
C VAL A 17 -10.60 -8.62 -31.60
N TYR A 18 -10.44 -8.99 -30.33
CA TYR A 18 -9.93 -10.32 -29.98
C TYR A 18 -10.86 -11.46 -30.43
N ARG A 19 -12.17 -11.30 -30.24
CA ARG A 19 -13.16 -12.27 -30.74
C ARG A 19 -13.13 -12.40 -32.25
N SER A 20 -12.93 -11.30 -32.99
CA SER A 20 -12.81 -11.35 -34.46
C SER A 20 -11.59 -12.14 -34.95
N GLN A 21 -10.54 -12.22 -34.13
CA GLN A 21 -9.33 -13.01 -34.40
C GLN A 21 -9.42 -14.44 -33.86
N GLY A 22 -10.57 -14.84 -33.28
CA GLY A 22 -10.77 -16.15 -32.68
C GLY A 22 -10.01 -16.36 -31.37
N VAL A 23 -9.57 -15.28 -30.71
CA VAL A 23 -8.86 -15.35 -29.43
C VAL A 23 -9.83 -15.06 -28.29
N GLU A 24 -9.95 -16.02 -27.36
CA GLU A 24 -10.76 -15.85 -26.16
C GLU A 24 -9.92 -15.24 -25.03
N ILE A 25 -10.35 -14.07 -24.53
CA ILE A 25 -9.76 -13.40 -23.38
C ILE A 25 -10.86 -13.12 -22.37
N GLY A 26 -10.60 -13.45 -21.09
CA GLY A 26 -11.53 -13.13 -20.01
C GLY A 26 -11.61 -11.63 -19.76
N ASP A 27 -12.84 -11.12 -19.66
CA ASP A 27 -13.14 -9.69 -19.50
C ASP A 27 -12.41 -9.05 -18.30
N LYS A 28 -12.23 -9.82 -17.21
CA LYS A 28 -11.48 -9.41 -16.00
C LYS A 28 -10.08 -8.83 -16.29
N HIS A 29 -9.40 -9.34 -17.32
CA HIS A 29 -8.05 -8.88 -17.66
C HIS A 29 -8.09 -7.48 -18.26
N ILE A 30 -9.06 -7.23 -19.14
CA ILE A 30 -9.26 -5.93 -19.78
C ILE A 30 -9.77 -4.92 -18.74
N GLU A 31 -10.69 -5.32 -17.86
CA GLU A 31 -11.17 -4.47 -16.77
C GLU A 31 -10.04 -4.00 -15.85
N VAL A 32 -9.13 -4.89 -15.47
CA VAL A 32 -7.97 -4.52 -14.63
C VAL A 32 -7.08 -3.50 -15.35
N MET A 33 -6.90 -3.62 -16.67
CA MET A 33 -6.13 -2.66 -17.47
C MET A 33 -6.85 -1.31 -17.58
N VAL A 34 -8.15 -1.31 -17.87
CA VAL A 34 -8.96 -0.08 -17.96
C VAL A 34 -9.01 0.64 -16.61
N ARG A 35 -9.09 -0.09 -15.50
CA ARG A 35 -8.99 0.49 -14.15
C ARG A 35 -7.68 1.26 -13.96
N GLN A 36 -6.56 0.76 -14.47
CA GLN A 36 -5.29 1.50 -14.40
C GLN A 36 -5.29 2.76 -15.27
N MET A 37 -6.06 2.78 -16.36
CA MET A 37 -6.19 3.95 -17.24
C MET A 37 -7.02 5.09 -16.63
N ILE A 38 -7.92 4.82 -15.67
CA ILE A 38 -8.84 5.80 -15.06
C ILE A 38 -8.48 6.09 -13.57
N ARG A 39 -7.35 5.58 -13.10
CA ARG A 39 -6.94 5.67 -11.68
C ARG A 39 -6.74 7.11 -11.15
N LYS A 40 -6.50 8.09 -12.03
CA LYS A 40 -6.20 9.48 -11.64
C LYS A 40 -7.43 10.38 -11.67
N VAL A 41 -7.47 11.32 -10.73
CA VAL A 41 -8.47 12.38 -10.62
C VAL A 41 -7.77 13.72 -10.71
N ARG A 42 -8.37 14.65 -11.47
CA ARG A 42 -7.96 16.05 -11.49
C ARG A 42 -8.84 16.85 -10.54
N VAL A 43 -8.23 17.56 -9.60
CA VAL A 43 -8.93 18.45 -8.66
C VAL A 43 -9.53 19.62 -9.43
N MET A 44 -10.84 19.82 -9.31
CA MET A 44 -11.58 20.92 -9.92
C MET A 44 -11.77 22.06 -8.94
N ASP A 45 -12.18 21.76 -7.70
CA ASP A 45 -12.33 22.72 -6.62
C ASP A 45 -11.77 22.08 -5.35
N PRO A 46 -10.79 22.70 -4.66
CA PRO A 46 -10.22 22.13 -3.45
C PRO A 46 -11.15 22.20 -2.23
N GLY A 47 -12.20 23.03 -2.23
CA GLY A 47 -13.04 23.22 -1.04
C GLY A 47 -12.20 23.63 0.17
N ASP A 48 -12.41 22.96 1.31
CA ASP A 48 -11.66 23.18 2.56
C ASP A 48 -10.46 22.22 2.72
N THR A 49 -10.09 21.47 1.68
CA THR A 49 -8.90 20.60 1.70
C THR A 49 -7.63 21.38 1.37
N ASP A 50 -6.47 20.84 1.77
CA ASP A 50 -5.15 21.38 1.38
C ASP A 50 -4.75 21.05 -0.08
N LEU A 51 -5.69 20.61 -0.91
CA LEU A 51 -5.42 20.25 -2.29
C LEU A 51 -5.27 21.49 -3.17
N LEU A 52 -4.45 21.39 -4.21
CA LEU A 52 -4.28 22.45 -5.20
C LEU A 52 -5.18 22.19 -6.42
N MET A 53 -5.91 23.22 -6.84
CA MET A 53 -6.73 23.18 -8.05
C MET A 53 -5.90 22.76 -9.27
N GLY A 54 -6.45 21.87 -10.10
CA GLY A 54 -5.78 21.38 -11.32
C GLY A 54 -4.76 20.26 -11.09
N THR A 55 -4.43 19.94 -9.83
CA THR A 55 -3.51 18.84 -9.50
C THR A 55 -4.08 17.51 -9.96
N LEU A 56 -3.21 16.65 -10.48
CA LEU A 56 -3.52 15.27 -10.84
C LEU A 56 -3.00 14.35 -9.74
N MET A 57 -3.88 13.55 -9.13
CA MET A 57 -3.51 12.62 -8.06
C MET A 57 -4.29 11.30 -8.18
N ASP A 58 -3.90 10.29 -7.41
CA ASP A 58 -4.64 9.03 -7.36
C ASP A 58 -6.00 9.22 -6.70
N ILE A 59 -6.97 8.42 -7.14
CA ILE A 59 -8.32 8.41 -6.55
C ILE A 59 -8.30 8.06 -5.07
N ASN A 60 -7.38 7.21 -4.62
CA ASN A 60 -7.25 6.82 -3.21
C ASN A 60 -6.78 8.02 -2.38
N ASP A 61 -5.68 8.66 -2.78
CA ASP A 61 -5.14 9.85 -2.10
C ASP A 61 -6.18 10.99 -2.05
N PHE A 62 -6.94 11.19 -3.14
CA PHE A 62 -8.04 12.15 -3.19
C PHE A 62 -9.19 11.80 -2.23
N THR A 63 -9.52 10.51 -2.12
CA THR A 63 -10.59 10.04 -1.23
C THR A 63 -10.17 10.18 0.24
N ASP A 64 -8.91 9.86 0.55
CA ASP A 64 -8.34 10.00 1.90
C ASP A 64 -8.29 11.47 2.33
N ALA A 65 -7.81 12.38 1.47
CA ALA A 65 -7.79 13.82 1.76
C ALA A 65 -9.19 14.40 2.03
N ASN A 66 -10.20 13.94 1.28
CA ASN A 66 -11.58 14.36 1.48
C ASN A 66 -12.22 13.77 2.74
N LYS A 67 -11.80 12.57 3.15
CA LYS A 67 -12.35 11.89 4.31
C LYS A 67 -12.13 12.69 5.59
N ASP A 68 -10.95 13.26 5.76
CA ASP A 68 -10.61 14.05 6.95
C ASP A 68 -11.46 15.32 7.06
N VAL A 69 -11.65 16.03 5.93
CA VAL A 69 -12.49 17.23 5.88
C VAL A 69 -13.97 16.91 6.08
N LEU A 70 -14.45 15.79 5.54
CA LEU A 70 -15.82 15.32 5.75
C LEU A 70 -16.10 15.02 7.22
N ILE A 71 -15.14 14.42 7.94
CA ILE A 71 -15.26 14.14 9.38
C ILE A 71 -15.28 15.45 10.18
N ALA A 72 -14.49 16.44 9.77
CA ALA A 72 -14.47 17.77 10.39
C ALA A 72 -15.74 18.60 10.08
N GLY A 73 -16.60 18.15 9.16
CA GLY A 73 -17.83 18.85 8.76
C GLY A 73 -17.61 19.97 7.74
N GLY A 74 -16.44 20.01 7.08
CA GLY A 74 -16.11 20.99 6.05
C GLY A 74 -16.62 20.61 4.66
N VAL A 75 -16.29 21.45 3.67
CA VAL A 75 -16.62 21.22 2.26
C VAL A 75 -15.52 20.37 1.60
N PRO A 76 -15.82 19.15 1.12
CA PRO A 76 -14.83 18.31 0.45
C PRO A 76 -14.43 18.88 -0.92
N ALA A 77 -13.23 18.54 -1.37
CA ALA A 77 -12.78 18.83 -2.71
C ALA A 77 -13.62 18.08 -3.76
N THR A 78 -13.85 18.74 -4.89
CA THR A 78 -14.46 18.12 -6.07
C THR A 78 -13.40 17.84 -7.12
N GLY A 79 -13.51 16.69 -7.78
CA GLY A 79 -12.56 16.24 -8.77
C GLY A 79 -13.24 15.59 -9.97
N ARG A 80 -12.55 15.56 -11.11
CA ARG A 80 -12.99 14.88 -12.31
C ARG A 80 -12.02 13.74 -12.65
N PRO A 81 -12.50 12.49 -12.83
CA PRO A 81 -11.67 11.39 -13.31
C PRO A 81 -11.05 11.71 -14.66
N VAL A 82 -9.80 11.29 -14.86
CA VAL A 82 -9.07 11.52 -16.11
C VAL A 82 -8.69 10.17 -16.72
N LEU A 83 -9.19 9.90 -17.92
CA LEU A 83 -8.76 8.76 -18.72
C LEU A 83 -7.37 9.05 -19.31
N MET A 84 -6.43 8.16 -19.07
CA MET A 84 -5.06 8.22 -19.59
C MET A 84 -4.75 6.97 -20.42
N GLY A 85 -3.91 7.12 -21.44
CA GLY A 85 -3.33 5.97 -22.14
C GLY A 85 -2.41 5.16 -21.21
N ILE A 86 -2.26 3.87 -21.47
CA ILE A 86 -1.44 2.95 -20.64
C ILE A 86 0.00 3.46 -20.41
N THR A 87 0.62 4.04 -21.42
CA THR A 87 1.98 4.60 -21.34
C THR A 87 2.04 5.77 -20.36
N LYS A 88 1.07 6.69 -20.45
CA LYS A 88 0.99 7.85 -19.56
C LYS A 88 0.63 7.43 -18.13
N ALA A 89 -0.31 6.51 -17.97
CA ALA A 89 -0.67 5.96 -16.67
C ALA A 89 0.53 5.27 -15.97
N SER A 90 1.39 4.61 -16.74
CA SER A 90 2.59 3.94 -16.22
C SER A 90 3.69 4.92 -15.78
N LEU A 91 3.78 6.09 -16.42
CA LEU A 91 4.72 7.16 -16.04
C LEU A 91 4.25 7.96 -14.82
N GLU A 92 2.93 8.10 -14.64
CA GLU A 92 2.30 8.87 -13.55
C GLU A 92 2.08 8.02 -12.27
N THR A 93 2.91 7.00 -12.05
CA THR A 93 2.89 6.22 -10.80
C THR A 93 3.53 7.02 -9.64
N ASN A 94 3.12 6.74 -8.41
CA ASN A 94 3.63 7.45 -7.22
C ASN A 94 5.09 7.11 -6.91
N SER A 95 5.57 5.94 -7.33
CA SER A 95 6.97 5.56 -7.19
C SER A 95 7.82 6.12 -8.33
N PHE A 96 8.80 6.94 -7.98
CA PHE A 96 9.75 7.45 -8.98
C PHE A 96 10.71 6.37 -9.47
N LEU A 97 11.04 5.35 -8.65
CA LEU A 97 11.88 4.22 -9.07
C LEU A 97 11.16 3.39 -10.13
N SER A 98 9.88 3.07 -9.90
CA SER A 98 9.05 2.37 -10.87
C SER A 98 8.83 3.19 -12.14
N ALA A 99 8.56 4.49 -12.02
CA ALA A 99 8.38 5.37 -13.18
C ALA A 99 9.67 5.45 -14.02
N ALA A 100 10.83 5.70 -13.38
CA ALA A 100 12.11 5.80 -14.06
C ALA A 100 12.51 4.50 -14.76
N SER A 101 12.14 3.34 -14.20
CA SER A 101 12.42 2.03 -14.82
C SER A 101 11.70 1.79 -16.15
N PHE A 102 10.63 2.54 -16.44
CA PHE A 102 9.84 2.37 -17.66
C PHE A 102 10.44 3.18 -18.82
N GLN A 103 10.40 4.52 -18.71
CA GLN A 103 10.93 5.45 -19.72
C GLN A 103 11.29 6.80 -19.04
N GLU A 104 11.96 7.70 -19.78
CA GLU A 104 12.22 9.09 -19.38
C GLU A 104 12.98 9.25 -18.04
N THR A 105 13.93 8.36 -17.78
CA THR A 105 14.75 8.27 -16.56
C THR A 105 15.26 9.63 -16.07
N THR A 106 15.90 10.41 -16.93
CA THR A 106 16.46 11.72 -16.57
C THR A 106 15.40 12.68 -16.05
N ARG A 107 14.26 12.81 -16.73
CA ARG A 107 13.17 13.70 -16.33
C ARG A 107 12.59 13.30 -14.98
N VAL A 108 12.32 12.01 -14.79
CA VAL A 108 11.71 11.46 -13.57
C VAL A 108 12.62 11.63 -12.35
N LEU A 109 13.91 11.31 -12.48
CA LEU A 109 14.86 11.42 -11.38
C LEU A 109 15.14 12.88 -11.00
N THR A 110 15.25 13.78 -11.98
CA THR A 110 15.42 15.21 -11.70
C THR A 110 14.20 15.78 -10.96
N ASP A 111 12.99 15.47 -11.41
CA ASP A 111 11.76 15.93 -10.75
C ASP A 111 11.66 15.39 -9.31
N ALA A 112 11.98 14.11 -9.11
CA ALA A 112 12.00 13.48 -7.79
C ALA A 112 13.04 14.13 -6.86
N ALA A 113 14.24 14.45 -7.37
CA ALA A 113 15.30 15.10 -6.61
C ALA A 113 14.92 16.52 -6.20
N ILE A 114 14.36 17.32 -7.12
CA ILE A 114 13.90 18.70 -6.83
C ILE A 114 12.81 18.70 -5.76
N ARG A 115 11.88 17.74 -5.83
CA ARG A 115 10.76 17.63 -4.88
C ARG A 115 11.10 16.89 -3.59
N GLY A 116 12.31 16.31 -3.49
CA GLY A 116 12.70 15.48 -2.35
C GLY A 116 11.79 14.27 -2.14
N LYS A 117 11.26 13.67 -3.23
CA LYS A 117 10.32 12.54 -3.15
C LYS A 117 10.98 11.34 -2.47
N LYS A 118 10.23 10.66 -1.60
CA LYS A 118 10.61 9.40 -0.98
C LYS A 118 9.80 8.26 -1.57
N ASP A 119 10.46 7.15 -1.87
CA ASP A 119 9.81 5.95 -2.38
C ASP A 119 9.50 4.99 -1.24
N HIS A 120 8.23 4.59 -1.11
CA HIS A 120 7.78 3.71 -0.03
C HIS A 120 7.86 2.22 -0.39
N LEU A 121 8.34 1.86 -1.59
CA LEU A 121 8.54 0.47 -2.03
C LEU A 121 7.25 -0.37 -1.90
N LEU A 122 6.11 0.21 -2.26
CA LEU A 122 4.81 -0.46 -2.22
C LEU A 122 4.58 -1.32 -3.47
N GLY A 123 5.30 -1.03 -4.55
CA GLY A 123 5.16 -1.68 -5.84
C GLY A 123 6.02 -2.93 -5.99
N LEU A 124 5.67 -3.74 -7.00
CA LEU A 124 6.45 -4.92 -7.37
C LEU A 124 7.83 -4.53 -7.92
N LYS A 125 7.88 -3.55 -8.85
CA LYS A 125 9.10 -3.18 -9.57
C LYS A 125 10.16 -2.57 -8.67
N GLU A 126 9.79 -1.65 -7.79
CA GLU A 126 10.72 -1.06 -6.82
C GLU A 126 11.45 -2.13 -5.99
N ASN A 127 10.68 -3.08 -5.44
CA ASN A 127 11.24 -4.14 -4.61
C ASN A 127 12.18 -5.05 -5.41
N VAL A 128 11.84 -5.38 -6.65
CA VAL A 128 12.72 -6.15 -7.55
C VAL A 128 14.03 -5.40 -7.82
N ILE A 129 13.97 -4.11 -8.14
CA ILE A 129 15.17 -3.29 -8.44
C ILE A 129 16.12 -3.23 -7.24
N ILE A 130 15.56 -3.10 -6.03
CA ILE A 130 16.34 -3.02 -4.78
C ILE A 130 16.79 -4.41 -4.29
N GLY A 131 16.18 -5.49 -4.77
CA GLY A 131 16.47 -6.86 -4.30
C GLY A 131 15.73 -7.25 -3.02
N LYS A 132 14.62 -6.56 -2.69
CA LYS A 132 13.74 -6.89 -1.58
C LYS A 132 12.61 -7.83 -2.04
N ILE A 133 12.06 -8.61 -1.11
CA ILE A 133 10.90 -9.47 -1.37
C ILE A 133 9.74 -8.64 -1.92
N ILE A 134 9.16 -9.09 -3.03
CA ILE A 134 8.01 -8.44 -3.65
C ILE A 134 6.75 -8.55 -2.76
N PRO A 135 5.85 -7.55 -2.74
CA PRO A 135 4.66 -7.55 -1.90
C PRO A 135 3.50 -8.37 -2.51
N ALA A 136 3.80 -9.53 -3.12
CA ALA A 136 2.81 -10.41 -3.74
C ALA A 136 3.14 -11.89 -3.51
N GLY A 137 2.12 -12.75 -3.61
CA GLY A 137 2.27 -14.17 -3.30
C GLY A 137 2.79 -14.37 -1.87
N THR A 138 3.77 -15.24 -1.69
CA THR A 138 4.44 -15.52 -0.40
C THR A 138 5.09 -14.29 0.24
N GLY A 139 5.36 -13.24 -0.54
CA GLY A 139 5.91 -11.99 -0.02
C GLY A 139 4.88 -11.08 0.66
N MET A 140 3.58 -11.37 0.58
CA MET A 140 2.58 -10.64 1.37
C MET A 140 2.79 -10.88 2.87
N ALA A 141 2.56 -9.84 3.70
CA ALA A 141 2.77 -9.92 5.15
C ALA A 141 2.03 -11.11 5.80
N ARG A 142 0.83 -11.42 5.30
CA ARG A 142 0.01 -12.56 5.74
C ARG A 142 0.70 -13.93 5.61
N TYR A 143 1.61 -14.10 4.65
CA TYR A 143 2.29 -15.39 4.43
C TYR A 143 3.73 -15.39 4.98
N ARG A 144 4.34 -14.21 5.13
CA ARG A 144 5.71 -14.07 5.63
C ARG A 144 5.85 -14.42 7.10
N ASN A 145 4.82 -14.10 7.90
CA ASN A 145 4.83 -14.28 9.36
C ASN A 145 4.03 -15.53 9.77
N LEU A 146 3.82 -16.45 8.84
CA LEU A 146 3.02 -17.65 9.10
C LEU A 146 3.93 -18.65 9.81
N GLU A 147 3.66 -18.91 11.08
CA GLU A 147 4.37 -19.93 11.83
C GLU A 147 3.91 -21.32 11.34
N PRO A 148 4.86 -22.23 11.06
CA PRO A 148 4.50 -23.58 10.65
C PRO A 148 3.84 -24.30 11.83
N HIS A 149 2.56 -24.66 11.69
CA HIS A 149 1.93 -25.59 12.62
C HIS A 149 2.52 -26.98 12.41
N ALA A 150 3.22 -27.49 13.43
CA ALA A 150 3.64 -28.88 13.48
C ALA A 150 2.38 -29.75 13.57
N ILE A 151 2.22 -30.67 12.62
CA ILE A 151 1.05 -31.56 12.53
C ILE A 151 1.04 -32.70 13.56
N ASN A 152 2.03 -32.77 14.47
CA ASN A 152 2.18 -33.83 15.47
C ASN A 152 2.70 -33.29 16.82
N GLU A 153 2.05 -32.29 17.40
CA GLU A 153 2.13 -32.14 18.87
C GLU A 153 0.99 -32.97 19.45
N GLU A 154 1.29 -34.20 19.87
CA GLU A 154 0.41 -34.86 20.84
C GLU A 154 0.34 -33.94 22.05
N GLU A 155 -0.81 -33.33 22.25
CA GLU A 155 -1.12 -32.52 23.42
C GLU A 155 -1.06 -33.45 24.63
N TYR A 156 0.11 -33.55 25.26
CA TYR A 156 0.25 -34.25 26.53
C TYR A 156 -0.63 -33.51 27.54
N LEU A 157 -1.78 -34.09 27.86
CA LEU A 157 -2.56 -33.67 29.02
C LEU A 157 -1.63 -33.77 30.23
N ASN A 158 -1.20 -32.62 30.76
CA ASN A 158 -0.55 -32.61 32.07
C ASN A 158 -1.54 -33.24 33.06
N PRO A 159 -1.14 -34.27 33.83
CA PRO A 159 -2.01 -34.81 34.85
C PRO A 159 -2.33 -33.72 35.87
N PRO A 160 -3.57 -33.69 36.41
CA PRO A 160 -4.00 -32.66 37.34
C PRO A 160 -3.07 -32.64 38.56
N VAL A 161 -2.52 -31.47 38.86
CA VAL A 161 -1.71 -31.23 40.05
C VAL A 161 -2.65 -31.35 41.25
N GLU A 162 -2.36 -32.28 42.16
CA GLU A 162 -3.06 -32.36 43.45
C GLU A 162 -2.75 -31.10 44.26
N GLU A 163 -3.78 -30.36 44.66
CA GLU A 163 -3.66 -29.21 45.55
C GLU A 163 -3.27 -29.70 46.96
N GLU A 164 -1.98 -29.60 47.31
CA GLU A 164 -1.56 -29.60 48.72
C GLU A 164 -1.57 -28.17 49.27
N GLY A 165 -2.30 -28.00 50.37
CA GLY A 165 -2.64 -26.72 50.97
C GLY A 165 -1.49 -26.03 51.70
N ASN A 166 -1.55 -24.69 51.62
CA ASN A 166 -1.26 -23.68 52.63
C ASN A 166 -0.13 -23.93 53.64
N GLU A 167 0.94 -23.13 53.58
CA GLU A 167 1.56 -22.54 54.77
C GLU A 167 2.34 -21.25 54.42
N GLU A 168 2.44 -20.37 55.42
CA GLU A 168 2.51 -18.90 55.38
C GLU A 168 3.96 -18.34 55.51
N LYS A 169 4.15 -17.04 55.14
CA LYS A 169 5.23 -16.08 55.53
C LYS A 169 6.55 -16.15 54.72
N THR A 170 7.28 -15.07 54.37
CA THR A 170 7.36 -13.66 54.81
C THR A 170 8.15 -12.82 53.77
N GLU A 171 7.92 -11.50 53.71
CA GLU A 171 8.65 -10.49 52.91
C GLU A 171 10.15 -10.38 53.25
N VAL A 172 11.00 -10.05 52.27
CA VAL A 172 12.09 -9.06 52.43
C VAL A 172 12.35 -8.32 51.10
N VAL A 173 12.24 -6.99 51.16
CA VAL A 173 12.59 -6.01 50.11
C VAL A 173 14.11 -5.80 50.11
N VAL A 174 14.76 -5.74 48.95
CA VAL A 174 16.13 -5.22 48.84
C VAL A 174 16.18 -4.07 47.84
N ASP A 175 16.36 -2.88 48.39
CA ASP A 175 16.57 -1.60 47.74
C ASP A 175 18.03 -1.47 47.30
N THR A 176 18.29 -1.06 46.05
CA THR A 176 19.65 -0.84 45.54
C THR A 176 20.00 0.64 45.64
N ALA A 177 20.96 0.99 46.50
CA ALA A 177 21.59 2.30 46.53
C ALA A 177 23.07 2.23 46.12
N VAL A 178 23.47 3.23 45.36
CA VAL A 178 24.76 3.49 44.70
C VAL A 178 25.76 4.11 45.68
N GLU A 179 27.05 3.76 45.59
CA GLU A 179 28.14 4.72 45.83
C GLU A 179 29.48 4.31 45.19
N THR A 180 30.08 5.27 44.49
CA THR A 180 31.46 5.35 43.96
C THR A 180 32.46 5.63 45.11
N VAL A 181 33.78 5.36 45.05
CA VAL A 181 34.87 6.23 44.53
C VAL A 181 36.25 5.64 44.99
N GLU A 182 37.28 5.71 44.14
CA GLU A 182 38.78 5.72 44.34
C GLU A 182 39.47 4.61 45.20
N GLU A 183 40.73 4.21 45.04
CA GLU A 183 41.98 4.95 44.76
C GLU A 183 43.10 3.98 44.31
N THR A 184 44.15 4.55 43.72
CA THR A 184 45.42 3.97 43.24
C THR A 184 46.31 3.30 44.29
N VAL A 185 47.07 2.27 43.88
CA VAL A 185 48.56 2.13 44.08
C VAL A 185 49.14 1.39 42.88
#